data_AF-A0A508AVX8-F1
#
_entry.id   AF-A0A508AVX8-F1
#
_cell.length_a   1.000
_cell.length_b   1.000
_cell.length_c   1.000
_cell.angle_alpha   90.00
_cell.angle_beta   90.00
_cell.angle_gamma   90.00
#
_symmetry.space_group_name_H-M   'P 1'
#
loop_
_entity.id
_entity.type
_entity.pdbx_description
1 polymer ?
#
loop_
_entity_poly.entity_id
_entity_poly.type
_entity_poly.pdbx_seq_one_letter_code
_entity_poly.pdbx_strand_id
1 'polypeptide(L)' 'MPSPAAIDSPFDSLTTPVAWCDGSGAIVASNAAMSGWLGVGVRRLQGWPMAALDAGDG' A
#
# COMPACT_ATOMS: atom_id res chain seq x y z
N MET A 1 -3.47 -28.59 -7.72
CA MET A 1 -2.72 -27.43 -8.22
C MET A 1 -2.42 -26.56 -7.01
N PRO A 2 -1.16 -26.33 -6.60
CA PRO A 2 -0.91 -25.27 -5.63
C PRO A 2 -1.51 -23.98 -6.23
N SER A 3 -2.31 -23.25 -5.45
CA SER A 3 -2.64 -21.86 -5.78
C SER A 3 -1.33 -21.19 -6.15
N PRO A 4 -1.24 -20.38 -7.22
CA PRO A 4 -0.06 -19.55 -7.39
C PRO A 4 0.03 -18.77 -6.08
N ALA A 5 1.00 -19.13 -5.23
CA ALA A 5 1.37 -18.28 -4.11
C ALA A 5 1.60 -16.94 -4.80
N ALA A 6 0.84 -15.93 -4.40
CA ALA A 6 1.05 -14.58 -4.88
C ALA A 6 2.56 -14.38 -4.84
N ILE A 7 3.17 -14.14 -6.01
CA ILE A 7 4.62 -13.94 -6.07
C ILE A 7 4.88 -12.82 -5.07
N ASP A 8 5.48 -13.14 -3.93
CA ASP A 8 5.73 -12.16 -2.89
C ASP A 8 6.56 -11.07 -3.55
N SER A 9 6.04 -9.85 -3.51
CA SER A 9 6.76 -8.72 -4.06
C SER A 9 8.04 -8.58 -3.22
N PRO A 10 9.21 -8.30 -3.81
CA PRO A 10 10.41 -8.04 -3.02
C PRO A 10 10.18 -6.91 -1.99
N PHE A 11 9.23 -6.01 -2.26
CA PHE A 11 8.80 -4.94 -1.37
C PHE A 11 7.99 -5.42 -0.14
N ASP A 12 7.40 -6.62 -0.15
CA ASP A 12 6.65 -7.18 0.98
C ASP A 12 7.57 -7.64 2.12
N SER A 13 8.86 -7.85 1.84
CA SER A 13 9.89 -8.11 2.85
C SER A 13 10.34 -6.87 3.62
N LEU A 14 10.00 -5.67 3.12
CA LEU A 14 10.38 -4.40 3.74
C LEU A 14 9.43 -4.09 4.90
N THR A 15 9.98 -3.61 6.01
CA THR A 15 9.19 -3.05 7.13
C THR A 15 8.83 -1.57 6.91
N THR A 16 9.44 -0.92 5.92
CA THR A 16 9.14 0.45 5.49
C THR A 16 7.89 0.46 4.60
N PRO A 17 6.92 1.36 4.85
CA PRO A 17 5.75 1.52 3.99
C PRO A 17 6.13 1.94 2.56
N VAL A 18 5.56 1.25 1.57
CA VAL A 18 5.69 1.59 0.15
C VAL A 18 4.30 1.57 -0.49
N ALA A 19 3.98 2.62 -1.25
CA ALA A 19 2.76 2.72 -2.05
C ALA A 19 3.09 3.21 -3.45
N TRP A 20 2.36 2.70 -4.44
CA TRP A 20 2.38 3.19 -5.82
C TRP A 20 1.10 3.96 -6.08
N CYS A 21 1.22 5.10 -6.75
CA CYS A 21 0.07 5.93 -7.11
C CYS A 21 -0.07 6.04 -8.62
N ASP A 22 -1.30 6.31 -9.08
CA ASP A 22 -1.53 6.76 -10.45
C ASP A 22 -1.16 8.25 -10.64
N GLY A 23 -1.37 8.77 -11.85
CA GLY A 23 -1.09 10.17 -12.18
C GLY A 23 -1.93 11.20 -11.43
N SER A 24 -3.03 10.78 -10.78
CA SER A 24 -3.86 11.64 -9.92
C SER A 24 -3.43 11.60 -8.45
N GLY A 25 -2.48 10.73 -8.10
CA GLY A 25 -2.04 10.52 -6.73
C GLY A 25 -2.92 9.55 -5.94
N ALA A 26 -3.78 8.77 -6.61
CA ALA A 26 -4.54 7.70 -5.95
C ALA A 26 -3.70 6.43 -5.83
N ILE A 27 -3.70 5.80 -4.66
CA ILE A 27 -2.96 4.57 -4.39
C ILE A 27 -3.52 3.43 -5.24
N VAL A 28 -2.69 2.80 -6.07
CA VAL A 28 -3.09 1.65 -6.91
C VAL A 28 -2.58 0.32 -6.35
N ALA A 29 -1.49 0.35 -5.57
CA ALA A 29 -0.92 -0.80 -4.89
C ALA A 29 -0.10 -0.36 -3.67
N SER A 30 0.12 -1.26 -2.73
CA SER A 30 0.98 -1.04 -1.56
C SER A 30 1.63 -2.35 -1.11
N ASN A 31 2.77 -2.28 -0.44
CA ASN A 31 3.33 -3.44 0.24
C ASN A 31 2.56 -3.80 1.52
N ALA A 32 2.87 -4.95 2.11
CA ALA A 32 2.28 -5.41 3.37
C ALA A 32 2.50 -4.42 4.54
N ALA A 33 3.70 -3.82 4.65
CA ALA A 33 4.02 -2.89 5.73
C ALA A 33 3.14 -1.64 5.76
N MET A 34 2.78 -1.07 4.60
CA MET A 34 1.88 0.09 4.50
C MET A 34 0.52 -0.18 5.14
N SER A 35 -0.08 -1.33 4.80
CA SER A 35 -1.37 -1.74 5.39
C SER A 35 -1.26 -1.98 6.89
N GLY A 36 -0.16 -2.58 7.33
CA GLY A 36 0.13 -2.80 8.75
C GLY A 36 0.26 -1.51 9.55
N TRP A 37 0.98 -0.52 9.03
CA TRP A 37 1.19 0.78 9.71
C TRP A 37 -0.11 1.58 9.86
N LEU A 38 -0.96 1.59 8.83
CA LEU A 38 -2.22 2.33 8.84
C LEU A 38 -3.37 1.58 9.51
N GLY A 39 -3.20 0.28 9.82
CA GLY A 39 -4.26 -0.56 10.37
C GLY A 39 -5.44 -0.78 9.42
N VAL A 40 -5.23 -0.60 8.11
CA VAL A 40 -6.23 -0.78 7.05
C VAL A 40 -5.75 -1.83 6.05
N GLY A 41 -6.64 -2.73 5.65
CA GLY A 41 -6.31 -3.74 4.63
C GLY A 41 -6.08 -3.11 3.24
N VAL A 42 -5.21 -3.74 2.44
CA VAL A 42 -4.81 -3.29 1.08
C VAL A 42 -5.98 -2.86 0.21
N ARG A 43 -7.09 -3.59 0.24
CA ARG A 43 -8.27 -3.28 -0.60
C ARG A 43 -8.95 -1.96 -0.23
N ARG A 44 -8.78 -1.47 1.01
CA ARG A 44 -9.26 -0.15 1.45
C ARG A 44 -8.30 0.96 1.07
N LEU A 45 -7.01 0.66 0.91
CA LEU A 45 -6.01 1.62 0.45
C LEU A 45 -6.10 1.89 -1.05
N GLN A 46 -6.52 0.91 -1.86
CA GLN A 46 -6.70 1.11 -3.29
C GLN A 46 -7.74 2.19 -3.58
N GLY A 47 -7.34 3.23 -4.32
CA GLY A 47 -8.13 4.40 -4.65
C GLY A 47 -8.08 5.53 -3.62
N TRP A 48 -7.42 5.33 -2.46
CA TRP A 48 -7.23 6.44 -1.52
C TRP A 48 -6.24 7.46 -2.08
N PRO A 49 -6.55 8.76 -1.97
CA PRO A 49 -5.61 9.80 -2.38
C PRO A 49 -4.45 9.84 -1.39
N MET A 50 -3.21 9.80 -1.89
CA MET A 50 -2.00 9.88 -1.06
C MET A 50 -1.98 11.15 -0.21
N ALA A 51 -2.53 12.25 -0.72
CA ALA A 51 -2.68 13.51 0.02
C ALA A 51 -3.59 13.41 1.26
N ALA A 52 -4.51 12.43 1.33
CA ALA A 52 -5.33 12.23 2.53
C ALA A 52 -4.58 11.52 3.67
N LEU A 53 -3.39 10.99 3.40
CA LEU A 53 -2.50 10.44 4.42
C LEU A 53 -1.61 11.50 5.05
N ASP A 54 -1.65 12.73 4.54
CA ASP A 54 -0.93 13.86 5.15
C ASP A 54 -1.57 14.20 6.50
N ALA A 55 -0.92 13.73 7.56
CA ALA A 55 -1.32 13.96 8.95
C ALA A 55 -0.33 14.89 9.66
N GLY A 56 0.62 15.48 8.94
CA GLY A 56 1.49 16.53 9.47
C GLY A 56 0.70 17.84 9.56
N ASP A 57 0.77 18.51 10.71
CA ASP A 57 0.44 19.93 10.77
C ASP A 57 1.23 20.66 9.67
N GLY A 58 0.54 21.44 8.83
CA GLY A 58 1.13 22.11 7.67
C GLY A 58 2.31 23.04 7.97
#